data_AF-A0A3D3PCJ5-F1
#
_entry.id   AF-A0A3D3PCJ5-F1
#
_cell.length_a   1.000
_cell.length_b   1.000
_cell.length_c   1.000
_cell.angle_alpha   90.00
_cell.angle_beta   90.00
_cell.angle_gamma   90.00
#
_symmetry.space_group_name_H-M   'P 1'
#
loop_
_entity.id
_entity.type
_entity.pdbx_description
1 polymer ?
#
loop_
_entity_poly.entity_id
_entity_poly.type
_entity_poly.pdbx_seq_one_letter_code
_entity_poly.pdbx_strand_id
1 'polypeptide(L)'
;EENRVLKLDYYLQTQSFFNKHGGKAVIFSRFLPIIRTIAPFVAGIGKMSFPRYSFYNIVGGASWIFSFLLLGYLFGNIPVIKENFTLVVIGIIILSVAPTIYALVLSKYRKRKAA
;
A
#
# COMPACT_ATOMS: atom_id res chain seq x y z
N GLU A 1 15.39 -35.44 -10.24
CA GLU A 1 14.58 -35.38 -9.01
C GLU A 1 13.63 -34.20 -9.09
N GLU A 2 12.36 -34.48 -9.33
CA GLU A 2 11.33 -33.51 -9.65
C GLU A 2 10.65 -33.05 -8.35
N ASN A 3 11.14 -31.94 -7.78
CA ASN A 3 10.59 -31.37 -6.56
C ASN A 3 9.20 -30.76 -6.83
N ARG A 4 8.14 -31.45 -6.39
CA ARG A 4 6.72 -31.05 -6.51
C ARG A 4 6.37 -29.68 -5.93
N VAL A 5 7.28 -29.03 -5.20
CA VAL A 5 7.07 -27.76 -4.50
C VAL A 5 7.54 -26.55 -5.32
N LEU A 6 8.44 -26.73 -6.28
CA LEU A 6 9.05 -25.65 -7.06
C LEU A 6 8.89 -25.94 -8.56
N LYS A 7 7.69 -25.69 -9.10
CA LYS A 7 7.45 -25.75 -10.55
C LYS A 7 8.23 -24.62 -11.25
N LEU A 8 9.18 -25.00 -12.08
CA LEU A 8 10.07 -24.10 -12.84
C LEU A 8 9.31 -23.09 -13.72
N ASP A 9 8.10 -23.46 -14.18
CA ASP A 9 7.23 -22.59 -14.97
C ASP A 9 6.77 -21.34 -14.22
N TYR A 10 6.44 -21.44 -12.93
CA TYR A 10 6.08 -20.26 -12.14
C TYR A 10 7.28 -19.34 -11.93
N TYR A 11 8.48 -19.90 -11.85
CA TYR A 11 9.72 -19.12 -11.72
C TYR A 11 9.98 -18.29 -12.98
N LEU A 12 9.88 -18.90 -14.17
CA LEU A 12 10.05 -18.21 -15.45
C LEU A 12 8.95 -17.17 -15.71
N GLN A 13 7.70 -17.49 -15.36
CA GLN A 13 6.57 -16.56 -15.50
C GLN A 13 6.67 -15.37 -14.54
N THR A 14 7.09 -15.61 -13.30
CA THR A 14 7.38 -14.55 -12.32
C THR A 14 8.55 -13.69 -12.82
N GLN A 15 9.62 -14.28 -13.32
CA GLN A 15 10.77 -13.55 -13.84
C GLN A 15 10.43 -12.67 -15.05
N SER A 16 9.58 -13.14 -15.97
CA SER A 16 9.13 -12.33 -17.11
C SER A 16 8.20 -11.18 -16.67
N PHE A 17 7.31 -11.44 -15.71
CA PHE A 17 6.42 -10.43 -15.13
C PHE A 17 7.19 -9.34 -14.38
N PHE A 18 8.18 -9.73 -13.58
CA PHE A 18 9.05 -8.79 -12.86
C PHE A 18 9.95 -8.00 -13.79
N ASN A 19 10.50 -8.63 -14.82
CA ASN A 19 11.28 -7.92 -15.83
C ASN A 19 10.47 -6.83 -16.54
N LYS A 20 9.18 -7.09 -16.80
CA LYS A 20 8.31 -6.18 -17.55
C LYS A 20 7.57 -5.15 -16.68
N HIS A 21 7.19 -5.49 -15.45
CA HIS A 21 6.29 -4.67 -14.62
C HIS A 21 6.75 -4.44 -13.16
N GLY A 22 7.85 -5.07 -12.71
CA GLY A 22 8.28 -5.02 -11.30
C GLY A 22 8.50 -3.60 -10.76
N GLY A 23 9.08 -2.71 -11.57
CA GLY A 23 9.27 -1.30 -11.18
C GLY A 23 7.97 -0.52 -11.00
N LYS A 24 6.99 -0.70 -11.90
CA LYS A 24 5.67 -0.06 -11.79
C LYS A 24 4.91 -0.59 -10.58
N ALA A 25 4.99 -1.90 -10.32
CA ALA A 25 4.36 -2.52 -9.16
C ALA A 25 4.86 -1.93 -7.82
N VAL A 26 6.17 -1.65 -7.72
CA VAL A 26 6.76 -0.99 -6.53
C VAL A 26 6.19 0.42 -6.35
N ILE A 27 6.04 1.21 -7.41
CA ILE A 27 5.41 2.53 -7.34
C ILE A 27 3.95 2.42 -6.87
N PHE A 28 3.15 1.58 -7.52
CA PHE A 28 1.73 1.42 -7.19
C PHE A 28 1.51 0.87 -5.78
N SER A 29 2.44 0.06 -5.26
CA SER A 29 2.35 -0.46 -3.90
C SER A 29 2.28 0.63 -2.83
N ARG A 30 2.80 1.84 -3.10
CA ARG A 30 2.75 2.98 -2.17
C ARG A 30 1.35 3.54 -1.99
N PHE A 31 0.46 3.38 -2.97
CA PHE A 31 -0.91 3.89 -2.91
C PHE A 31 -1.88 2.92 -2.20
N LEU A 32 -1.51 1.65 -2.07
CA LEU A 32 -2.35 0.61 -1.47
C LEU A 32 -1.72 0.07 -0.18
N PRO A 33 -2.30 0.35 1.01
CA PRO A 33 -1.70 0.01 2.30
C PRO A 33 -1.32 -1.47 2.49
N ILE A 34 -2.09 -2.39 1.91
CA ILE A 34 -1.83 -3.84 1.99
C ILE A 34 -0.66 -4.21 1.06
N ILE A 35 -0.60 -3.62 -0.14
CA ILE A 35 0.43 -3.96 -1.12
C ILE A 35 1.79 -3.46 -0.66
N ARG A 36 1.86 -2.34 0.06
CA ARG A 36 3.13 -1.78 0.56
C ARG A 36 3.91 -2.74 1.47
N THR A 37 3.22 -3.60 2.23
CA THR A 37 3.88 -4.53 3.17
C THR A 37 4.41 -5.77 2.45
N ILE A 38 3.76 -6.20 1.37
CA ILE A 38 4.17 -7.33 0.53
C ILE A 38 5.16 -6.93 -0.57
N ALA A 39 5.19 -5.67 -0.98
CA ALA A 39 6.06 -5.15 -2.03
C ALA A 39 7.56 -5.49 -1.88
N PRO A 40 8.21 -5.30 -0.71
CA PRO A 40 9.63 -5.68 -0.55
C PRO A 40 9.85 -7.19 -0.67
N PHE A 41 8.90 -8.00 -0.19
CA PHE A 41 8.97 -9.46 -0.29
C PHE A 41 8.82 -9.94 -1.73
N VAL A 42 7.83 -9.39 -2.43
CA VAL A 42 7.56 -9.62 -3.86
C VAL A 42 8.81 -9.22 -4.67
N ALA A 43 9.38 -8.03 -4.44
CA ALA A 43 10.63 -7.61 -5.09
C ALA A 43 11.82 -8.55 -4.81
N GLY A 44 11.94 -9.07 -3.59
CA GLY A 44 12.97 -10.05 -3.22
C GLY A 44 12.81 -11.39 -3.93
N ILE A 45 11.59 -11.95 -3.98
CA ILE A 45 11.28 -13.18 -4.72
C ILE A 45 11.55 -13.00 -6.22
N GLY A 46 11.23 -11.84 -6.77
CA GLY A 46 11.50 -11.48 -8.16
C GLY A 46 12.98 -11.27 -8.50
N LYS A 47 13.91 -11.51 -7.57
CA LYS A 47 15.36 -11.26 -7.70
C LYS A 47 15.67 -9.85 -8.25
N MET A 48 14.89 -8.87 -7.84
CA MET A 48 15.11 -7.48 -8.25
C MET A 48 16.40 -6.96 -7.60
N SER A 49 17.27 -6.34 -8.40
CA SER A 49 18.49 -5.74 -7.85
C SER A 49 18.14 -4.60 -6.89
N PHE A 50 18.84 -4.57 -5.74
CA PHE A 50 18.60 -3.57 -4.69
C PHE A 50 18.63 -2.11 -5.19
N PRO A 51 19.58 -1.70 -6.08
CA PRO A 51 19.58 -0.34 -6.62
C PRO A 51 18.32 -0.03 -7.44
N ARG A 52 17.85 -0.99 -8.23
CA ARG A 52 16.64 -0.83 -9.04
C ARG A 52 15.42 -0.70 -8.15
N TYR A 53 15.29 -1.54 -7.12
CA TYR A 53 14.20 -1.44 -6.15
C TYR A 53 14.20 -0.08 -5.45
N SER A 54 15.35 0.36 -4.94
CA SER A 54 15.49 1.64 -4.25
C SER A 54 15.09 2.83 -5.14
N PHE A 55 15.52 2.84 -6.41
CA PHE A 55 15.12 3.87 -7.37
C PHE A 55 13.60 3.95 -7.55
N TYR A 56 12.93 2.84 -7.86
CA TYR A 56 11.47 2.83 -8.02
C TYR A 56 10.73 3.16 -6.72
N ASN A 57 11.29 2.76 -5.58
CA ASN A 57 10.74 3.05 -4.27
C ASN A 57 10.82 4.55 -3.92
N ILE A 58 11.92 5.21 -4.25
CA ILE A 58 12.08 6.67 -4.11
C ILE A 58 11.13 7.40 -5.04
N VAL A 59 11.08 7.02 -6.32
CA VAL A 59 10.16 7.63 -7.30
C VAL A 59 8.70 7.46 -6.88
N GLY A 60 8.32 6.27 -6.41
CA GLY A 60 6.99 6.01 -5.90
C GLY A 60 6.68 6.80 -4.63
N GLY A 61 7.64 6.93 -3.72
CA GLY A 61 7.53 7.76 -2.53
C GLY A 61 7.36 9.25 -2.87
N ALA A 62 8.16 9.78 -3.78
CA ALA A 62 8.06 11.16 -4.24
C ALA A 62 6.69 11.41 -4.89
N SER A 63 6.29 10.57 -5.85
CA SER A 63 4.98 10.67 -6.51
C SER A 63 3.83 10.63 -5.50
N TRP A 64 3.92 9.76 -4.49
CA TRP A 64 2.93 9.68 -3.41
C TRP A 64 2.87 10.99 -2.60
N ILE A 65 4.02 11.49 -2.12
CA ILE A 65 4.11 12.76 -1.37
C ILE A 65 3.53 13.91 -2.19
N PHE A 66 3.95 14.07 -3.45
CA PHE A 66 3.44 15.12 -4.34
C PHE A 66 1.93 15.01 -4.55
N SER A 67 1.41 13.80 -4.73
CA SER A 67 -0.04 13.57 -4.90
C SER A 67 -0.82 14.03 -3.67
N PHE A 68 -0.39 13.62 -2.47
CA PHE A 68 -1.07 14.02 -1.22
C PHE A 68 -0.90 15.50 -0.89
N LEU A 69 0.27 16.09 -1.16
CA LEU A 69 0.48 17.53 -0.99
C LEU A 69 -0.40 18.35 -1.93
N LEU A 70 -0.46 17.98 -3.22
CA LEU A 70 -1.30 18.68 -4.19
C LEU A 70 -2.77 18.53 -3.83
N LEU A 71 -3.20 17.32 -3.47
CA LEU A 71 -4.57 17.05 -3.07
C LEU A 71 -4.94 17.83 -1.81
N GLY A 72 -4.05 17.88 -0.81
CA GLY A 72 -4.22 18.71 0.39
C GLY A 72 -4.25 20.21 0.09
N TYR A 73 -3.41 20.69 -0.82
CA TYR A 73 -3.37 22.10 -1.25
C TYR A 73 -4.66 22.50 -1.98
N LEU A 74 -5.12 21.67 -2.92
CA LEU A 74 -6.37 21.90 -3.66
C LEU A 74 -7.59 21.83 -2.73
N PHE A 75 -7.65 20.83 -1.84
CA PHE A 75 -8.72 20.73 -0.84
C PHE A 75 -8.70 21.91 0.14
N GLY A 76 -7.53 22.35 0.59
CA GLY A 76 -7.40 23.47 1.52
C GLY A 76 -7.78 24.83 0.93
N ASN A 77 -7.75 24.98 -0.39
CA ASN A 77 -8.12 26.23 -1.07
C ASN A 77 -9.63 26.37 -1.31
N ILE A 78 -10.43 25.35 -0.97
CA ILE A 78 -11.90 25.42 -1.10
C ILE A 78 -12.46 26.20 0.11
N PRO A 79 -13.22 27.29 -0.10
CA PRO A 79 -13.71 28.14 0.99
C PRO A 79 -14.56 27.38 2.01
N VAL A 80 -15.37 26.41 1.56
CA VAL A 80 -16.16 25.52 2.42
C VAL A 80 -15.29 24.74 3.41
N ILE A 81 -14.10 24.30 2.99
CA ILE A 81 -13.16 23.54 3.81
C ILE A 81 -12.41 24.46 4.77
N LYS A 82 -12.05 25.67 4.32
CA LYS A 82 -11.35 26.66 5.14
C LYS A 82 -12.20 27.16 6.31
N GLU A 83 -13.49 27.39 6.06
CA GLU A 83 -14.45 27.79 7.10
C GLU A 83 -14.80 26.64 8.05
N ASN A 84 -14.77 25.39 7.57
CA ASN A 84 -15.12 24.20 8.33
C ASN A 84 -13.90 23.31 8.64
N PHE A 85 -12.71 23.90 8.77
CA PHE A 85 -11.47 23.15 8.92
C PHE A 85 -11.52 22.16 10.09
N THR A 86 -12.11 22.58 11.21
CA THR A 86 -12.34 21.74 12.39
C THR A 86 -13.18 20.49 12.06
N LEU A 87 -14.26 20.62 11.28
CA LEU A 87 -15.10 19.50 10.88
C LEU A 87 -14.35 18.52 9.97
N VAL A 88 -13.53 19.04 9.05
CA VAL A 88 -12.71 18.22 8.14
C VAL A 88 -11.65 17.44 8.93
N VAL A 89 -10.97 18.09 9.89
CA VAL A 89 -10.00 17.42 10.76
C VAL A 89 -10.67 16.35 11.61
N ILE A 90 -11.83 16.63 12.21
CA ILE A 90 -12.61 15.63 12.96
C ILE A 90 -12.98 14.45 12.05
N GLY A 91 -13.41 14.71 10.81
CA GLY A 91 -13.71 13.69 9.82
C GLY A 91 -12.52 12.78 9.52
N ILE A 92 -11.33 13.35 9.34
CA ILE A 92 -10.09 12.59 9.12
C ILE A 92 -9.73 11.74 10.35
N ILE A 93 -9.88 12.28 11.57
CA ILE A 93 -9.65 11.53 12.82
C ILE A 93 -10.59 10.33 12.90
N ILE A 94 -11.89 10.55 12.68
CA ILE A 94 -12.88 9.46 12.70
C ILE A 94 -12.54 8.41 11.63
N LEU A 95 -12.21 8.82 10.41
CA LEU A 95 -11.85 7.90 9.33
C LEU A 95 -10.58 7.08 9.64
N SER A 96 -9.60 7.67 10.33
CA SER A 96 -8.36 6.99 10.75
C SER A 96 -8.59 5.99 11.88
N VAL A 97 -9.45 6.35 12.84
CA VAL A 97 -9.70 5.53 14.04
C VAL A 97 -10.79 4.47 13.80
N ALA A 98 -11.74 4.72 12.90
CA ALA A 98 -12.87 3.84 12.64
C ALA A 98 -12.48 2.41 12.21
N PRO A 99 -11.51 2.17 11.30
CA PRO A 99 -11.08 0.82 10.94
C PRO A 99 -10.52 0.06 12.14
N THR A 100 -9.78 0.75 13.01
CA THR A 100 -9.19 0.19 14.23
C THR A 100 -10.28 -0.21 15.22
N ILE A 101 -11.25 0.69 15.47
CA ILE A 101 -12.39 0.38 16.35
C ILE A 101 -13.21 -0.77 15.78
N TYR A 102 -13.53 -0.75 14.48
CA TYR A 102 -14.29 -1.79 13.82
C TYR A 102 -13.60 -3.16 13.95
N ALA A 103 -12.28 -3.23 13.70
CA ALA A 103 -11.49 -4.44 13.87
C ALA A 103 -11.49 -4.95 15.32
N LEU A 104 -11.35 -4.06 16.30
CA LEU A 104 -11.39 -4.40 17.73
C LEU A 104 -12.76 -4.94 18.15
N VAL A 105 -13.83 -4.29 17.74
CA VAL A 105 -15.21 -4.72 18.00
C VAL A 105 -15.46 -6.10 17.40
N LEU A 106 -15.12 -6.29 16.11
CA LEU A 106 -15.29 -7.58 15.43
C LEU A 106 -14.47 -8.70 16.10
N SER A 107 -13.26 -8.40 16.57
CA SER A 107 -12.42 -9.37 17.28
C SER A 107 -13.01 -9.79 18.64
N LYS A 108 -13.62 -8.86 19.39
CA LYS A 108 -14.32 -9.17 20.64
C LYS A 108 -15.58 -10.00 20.42
N TYR A 109 -16.36 -9.71 19.38
CA TYR A 109 -17.54 -10.51 19.02
C TYR A 109 -17.17 -11.92 18.56
N ARG A 110 -16.08 -12.09 17.78
CA ARG A 110 -15.58 -13.43 17.40
C ARG A 110 -15.08 -14.23 18.59
N LYS A 111 -14.39 -13.62 19.55
CA LYS A 111 -13.94 -14.30 20.78
C LYS A 111 -15.10 -14.78 21.67
N ARG A 112 -16.18 -13.99 21.79
CA ARG A 112 -17.38 -14.36 22.56
C ARG A 112 -18.21 -15.48 21.95
N LYS A 113 -18.08 -15.74 20.64
CA LYS A 113 -18.82 -16.81 19.95
C LYS A 113 -18.05 -18.14 19.88
N ALA A 114 -16.76 -18.11 20.25
CA ALA A 114 -15.87 -19.27 20.28
C ALA A 114 -15.57 -19.78 21.71
N ALA A 115 -16.15 -19.14 22.73
CA ALA A 115 -16.16 -19.55 24.13
C ALA A 115 -17.60 -19.89 24.51
#